data_AF-A0A2E2LAM4-F1
#
_entry.id   AF-A0A2E2LAM4-F1
#
_cell.length_a   1.000
_cell.length_b   1.000
_cell.length_c   1.000
_cell.angle_alpha   90.00
_cell.angle_beta   90.00
_cell.angle_gamma   90.00
#
_symmetry.space_group_name_H-M   'P 1'
#
loop_
_entity.id
_entity.type
_entity.pdbx_description
1 polymer ?
#
loop_
_entity_poly.entity_id
_entity_poly.type
_entity_poly.pdbx_seq_one_letter_code
_entity_poly.pdbx_strand_id
1 'polypeptide(L)'
;MTANETPRGNGALDDLAGGLISPKDTTDHRHDHRAAPMALDTGTSSAAAAKASRSTIGAVKDGIIEILSEHPATDEEISTRYNVRVGHPRFPKVTDQRLRTARAALVREGVVRDSGALAFTSLGNRCTLWETS
;
A
#
# COMPACT_ATOMS: atom_id res chain seq x y z
N MET A 1 45.06 22.95 -5.17
CA MET A 1 45.04 21.54 -5.60
C MET A 1 43.55 21.16 -5.67
N THR A 2 42.72 21.60 -6.61
CA THR A 2 42.71 21.51 -8.10
C THR A 2 42.70 20.10 -8.66
N ALA A 3 41.52 19.68 -9.16
CA ALA A 3 41.20 18.75 -10.28
C ALA A 3 39.70 18.40 -10.11
N ASN A 4 38.71 18.95 -10.82
CA ASN A 4 38.43 19.04 -12.26
C ASN A 4 38.23 17.69 -12.97
N GLU A 5 37.22 17.66 -13.86
CA GLU A 5 37.03 16.79 -15.04
C GLU A 5 36.05 15.59 -14.96
N THR A 6 34.83 15.81 -15.46
CA THR A 6 34.03 14.90 -16.33
C THR A 6 34.62 15.04 -17.77
N PRO A 7 34.53 14.11 -18.78
CA PRO A 7 33.36 13.29 -19.14
C PRO A 7 33.57 11.97 -19.96
N ARG A 8 32.42 11.36 -20.36
CA ARG A 8 32.13 10.57 -21.59
C ARG A 8 32.85 9.24 -21.88
N GLY A 9 32.03 8.23 -22.16
CA GLY A 9 32.37 7.06 -22.98
C GLY A 9 31.13 6.52 -23.70
N ASN A 10 30.85 7.07 -24.89
CA ASN A 10 29.99 6.48 -25.90
C ASN A 10 30.81 5.47 -26.72
N GLY A 11 30.29 4.27 -26.92
CA GLY A 11 30.59 3.40 -28.07
C GLY A 11 29.28 2.69 -28.41
N ALA A 12 28.49 3.12 -29.40
CA ALA A 12 28.77 3.09 -30.83
C ALA A 12 29.14 1.68 -31.30
N LEU A 13 28.10 0.86 -31.49
CA LEU A 13 28.09 -0.18 -32.50
C LEU A 13 26.86 0.09 -33.37
N ASP A 14 27.07 0.95 -34.38
CA ASP A 14 26.42 0.79 -35.68
C ASP A 14 26.63 -0.67 -36.11
N ASP A 15 25.59 -1.34 -36.63
CA ASP A 15 25.44 -1.44 -38.08
C ASP A 15 24.29 -2.41 -38.44
N LEU A 16 23.59 -2.01 -39.50
CA LEU A 16 22.90 -2.84 -40.49
C LEU A 16 21.53 -3.46 -40.25
N ALA A 17 20.76 -3.25 -41.33
CA ALA A 17 19.70 -4.08 -41.90
C ALA A 17 18.29 -3.67 -41.51
N GLY A 18 17.66 -2.97 -42.44
CA GLY A 18 16.25 -2.64 -42.42
C GLY A 18 15.35 -3.88 -42.46
N GLY A 19 14.10 -3.66 -42.10
CA GLY A 19 13.13 -4.75 -42.04
C GLY A 19 11.76 -4.25 -41.63
N LEU A 20 11.13 -3.56 -42.56
CA LEU A 20 9.70 -3.30 -42.71
C LEU A 20 8.75 -3.99 -41.70
N ILE A 21 8.14 -3.16 -40.87
CA ILE A 21 6.86 -3.32 -40.17
C ILE A 21 5.77 -3.96 -41.04
N SER A 22 5.31 -5.16 -40.68
CA SER A 22 3.89 -5.46 -40.35
C SER A 22 3.58 -6.97 -40.31
N PRO A 23 2.52 -7.36 -39.55
CA PRO A 23 2.43 -8.66 -38.90
C PRO A 23 1.66 -9.69 -39.74
N LYS A 24 2.01 -10.96 -39.60
CA LYS A 24 1.20 -12.07 -40.09
C LYS A 24 0.95 -13.07 -38.97
N ASP A 25 -0.27 -12.99 -38.47
CA ASP A 25 -1.14 -14.10 -38.09
C ASP A 25 -0.47 -15.37 -37.53
N THR A 26 -0.65 -15.60 -36.23
CA THR A 26 -0.72 -16.96 -35.69
C THR A 26 -1.74 -16.94 -34.55
N THR A 27 -2.98 -17.20 -34.93
CA THR A 27 -4.10 -17.39 -34.02
C THR A 27 -4.09 -18.82 -33.49
N ASP A 28 -4.10 -18.90 -32.15
CA ASP A 28 -4.83 -19.85 -31.31
C ASP A 28 -4.39 -21.32 -31.27
N HIS A 29 -4.12 -21.78 -30.05
CA HIS A 29 -4.87 -22.87 -29.41
C HIS A 29 -4.88 -22.63 -27.90
N ARG A 30 -5.89 -21.87 -27.44
CA ARG A 30 -6.24 -21.79 -26.02
C ARG A 30 -6.97 -23.08 -25.62
N HIS A 31 -6.62 -23.56 -24.43
CA HIS A 31 -7.17 -24.72 -23.75
C HIS A 31 -8.71 -24.84 -23.88
N ASP A 32 -9.13 -26.00 -24.39
CA ASP A 32 -10.49 -26.51 -24.21
C ASP A 32 -10.70 -26.93 -22.75
N HIS A 33 -11.75 -26.41 -22.13
CA HIS A 33 -12.77 -27.17 -21.39
C HIS A 33 -13.71 -26.19 -20.70
N ARG A 34 -14.80 -25.88 -21.41
CA ARG A 34 -15.98 -25.19 -20.88
C ARG A 34 -16.94 -26.25 -20.31
N ALA A 35 -17.15 -26.26 -18.99
CA ALA A 35 -18.47 -26.13 -18.37
C ALA A 35 -18.48 -26.45 -16.86
N ALA A 36 -18.71 -25.42 -16.06
CA ALA A 36 -19.65 -25.49 -14.94
C ALA A 36 -20.43 -24.16 -14.93
N PRO A 37 -21.78 -24.15 -15.09
CA PRO A 37 -22.55 -22.93 -14.90
C PRO A 37 -22.71 -22.70 -13.39
N MET A 38 -21.80 -21.96 -12.77
CA MET A 38 -22.10 -21.36 -11.47
C MET A 38 -22.83 -20.05 -11.72
N ALA A 39 -24.15 -20.11 -11.67
CA ALA A 39 -24.97 -18.94 -11.40
C ALA A 39 -24.47 -18.32 -10.09
N LEU A 40 -23.74 -17.21 -10.18
CA LEU A 40 -23.46 -16.35 -9.05
C LEU A 40 -24.18 -15.04 -9.31
N ASP A 41 -25.30 -14.86 -8.60
CA ASP A 41 -25.96 -13.58 -8.36
C ASP A 41 -24.91 -12.46 -8.15
N THR A 42 -24.59 -11.75 -9.23
CA THR A 42 -23.44 -10.82 -9.27
C THR A 42 -23.82 -9.40 -8.82
N GLY A 43 -25.11 -9.16 -8.52
CA GLY A 43 -25.59 -7.84 -8.13
C GLY A 43 -25.36 -7.50 -6.67
N THR A 44 -25.50 -8.47 -5.76
CA THR A 44 -25.66 -8.19 -4.33
C THR A 44 -24.35 -8.30 -3.55
N SER A 45 -23.45 -9.20 -3.95
CA SER A 45 -22.21 -9.49 -3.21
C SER A 45 -21.12 -8.42 -3.38
N SER A 46 -21.05 -7.75 -4.54
CA SER A 46 -20.03 -6.71 -4.79
C SER A 46 -20.30 -5.42 -4.01
N ALA A 47 -21.55 -4.96 -3.99
CA ALA A 47 -21.93 -3.77 -3.23
C ALA A 47 -21.84 -4.00 -1.71
N ALA A 48 -22.20 -5.19 -1.23
CA ALA A 48 -22.05 -5.57 0.16
C ALA A 48 -20.58 -5.66 0.59
N ALA A 49 -19.71 -6.27 -0.23
CA ALA A 49 -18.27 -6.33 0.03
C ALA A 49 -17.62 -4.94 0.01
N ALA A 50 -18.01 -4.07 -0.93
CA ALA A 50 -17.52 -2.69 -0.99
C ALA A 50 -17.99 -1.83 0.19
N LYS A 51 -19.24 -2.01 0.65
CA LYS A 51 -19.78 -1.33 1.84
C LYS A 51 -19.09 -1.81 3.11
N ALA A 52 -18.95 -3.13 3.28
CA ALA A 52 -18.20 -3.72 4.39
C ALA A 52 -16.75 -3.22 4.41
N SER A 53 -16.09 -3.17 3.24
CA SER A 53 -14.73 -2.64 3.09
C SER A 53 -14.61 -1.18 3.52
N ARG A 54 -15.56 -0.30 3.12
CA ARG A 54 -15.58 1.11 3.56
C ARG A 54 -15.78 1.25 5.06
N SER A 55 -16.72 0.50 5.64
CA SER A 55 -16.94 0.47 7.08
C SER A 55 -15.72 -0.05 7.84
N THR A 56 -15.04 -1.07 7.32
CA THR A 56 -13.77 -1.57 7.89
C THR A 56 -12.68 -0.51 7.83
N ILE A 57 -12.52 0.21 6.72
CA ILE A 57 -11.52 1.28 6.60
C ILE A 57 -11.81 2.42 7.58
N GLY A 58 -13.08 2.81 7.72
CA GLY A 58 -13.50 3.80 8.73
C GLY A 58 -13.13 3.36 10.14
N ALA A 59 -13.50 2.14 10.53
CA ALA A 59 -13.17 1.58 11.84
C ALA A 59 -11.65 1.52 12.09
N VAL A 60 -10.86 1.12 11.08
CA VAL A 60 -9.39 1.10 11.18
C VAL A 60 -8.84 2.51 11.44
N LYS A 61 -9.32 3.51 10.70
CA LYS A 61 -8.92 4.91 10.88
C LYS A 61 -9.27 5.41 12.28
N ASP A 62 -10.50 5.17 12.72
CA ASP A 62 -10.95 5.55 14.06
C ASP A 62 -10.09 4.90 15.16
N GLY A 63 -9.76 3.62 15.00
CA GLY A 63 -8.88 2.91 15.93
C GLY A 63 -7.45 3.46 15.95
N ILE A 64 -6.92 3.90 14.80
CA ILE A 64 -5.60 4.58 14.74
C ILE A 64 -5.65 5.94 15.45
N ILE A 65 -6.71 6.72 15.24
CA ILE A 65 -6.89 8.02 15.90
C ILE A 65 -6.99 7.83 17.41
N GLU A 66 -7.76 6.84 17.88
CA GLU A 66 -7.89 6.50 19.30
C GLU A 66 -6.51 6.20 19.92
N ILE A 67 -5.71 5.35 19.29
CA ILE A 67 -4.35 5.03 19.75
C ILE A 67 -3.46 6.29 19.80
N LEU A 68 -3.52 7.13 18.78
CA LEU A 68 -2.69 8.35 18.69
C LEU A 68 -3.19 9.48 19.60
N SER A 69 -4.44 9.43 20.05
CA SER A 69 -4.99 10.36 21.04
C SER A 69 -4.51 10.07 22.46
N GLU A 70 -4.13 8.81 22.75
CA GLU A 70 -3.53 8.44 24.04
C GLU A 70 -2.11 9.01 24.17
N HIS A 71 -1.33 8.92 23.09
CA HIS A 71 -0.03 9.58 22.96
C HIS A 71 0.54 9.41 21.54
N PRO A 72 1.59 10.18 21.18
CA PRO A 72 2.31 9.99 19.93
C PRO A 72 2.91 8.57 19.82
N ALA A 73 2.87 7.97 18.63
CA ALA A 73 3.33 6.59 18.42
C ALA A 73 3.90 6.35 17.01
N THR A 74 4.81 5.38 16.92
CA THR A 74 5.39 4.89 15.66
C THR A 74 4.47 3.88 14.97
N ASP A 75 4.71 3.56 13.70
CA ASP A 75 3.93 2.53 13.00
C ASP A 75 3.99 1.15 13.67
N GLU A 76 5.14 0.77 14.27
CA GLU A 76 5.27 -0.49 15.00
C GLU A 76 4.41 -0.48 16.28
N GLU A 77 4.43 0.62 17.02
CA GLU A 77 3.63 0.76 18.24
C GLU A 77 2.13 0.81 17.92
N ILE A 78 1.74 1.54 16.87
CA ILE A 78 0.36 1.55 16.37
C ILE A 78 -0.07 0.12 16.04
N SER A 79 0.74 -0.64 15.29
CA SER A 79 0.45 -2.05 14.96
C SER A 79 0.28 -2.90 16.23
N THR A 80 1.23 -2.81 17.15
CA THR A 80 1.20 -3.58 18.41
C THR A 80 -0.05 -3.29 19.22
N ARG A 81 -0.36 -2.01 19.41
CA ARG A 81 -1.51 -1.53 20.20
C ARG A 81 -2.84 -1.83 19.55
N TYR A 82 -2.89 -1.76 18.23
CA TYR A 82 -4.07 -2.11 17.46
C TYR A 82 -4.33 -3.61 17.57
N ASN A 83 -3.30 -4.43 17.40
CA ASN A 83 -3.40 -5.90 17.47
C ASN A 83 -3.87 -6.42 18.84
N VAL A 84 -3.50 -5.75 19.94
CA VAL A 84 -4.02 -6.08 21.29
C VAL A 84 -5.52 -5.83 21.41
N ARG A 85 -6.09 -4.89 20.63
CA ARG A 85 -7.51 -4.54 20.63
C ARG A 85 -8.33 -5.31 19.59
N VAL A 86 -7.68 -6.13 18.74
CA VAL A 86 -8.35 -6.90 17.69
C VAL A 86 -9.38 -7.86 18.28
N GLY A 87 -10.56 -7.89 17.66
CA GLY A 87 -11.71 -8.67 18.13
C GLY A 87 -12.87 -7.78 18.61
N HIS A 88 -12.59 -6.52 18.92
CA HIS A 88 -13.62 -5.51 19.12
C HIS A 88 -14.16 -5.02 17.75
N PRO A 89 -15.46 -4.68 17.61
CA PRO A 89 -16.02 -4.21 16.34
C PRO A 89 -15.34 -2.97 15.75
N ARG A 90 -14.75 -2.12 16.60
CA ARG A 90 -13.96 -0.94 16.18
C ARG A 90 -12.52 -1.27 15.78
N PHE A 91 -12.05 -2.48 16.06
CA PHE A 91 -10.70 -2.95 15.78
C PHE A 91 -10.76 -4.24 14.95
N PRO A 92 -11.21 -4.16 13.68
CA PRO A 92 -11.21 -5.31 12.79
C PRO A 92 -9.78 -5.80 12.53
N LYS A 93 -9.61 -7.12 12.41
CA LYS A 93 -8.32 -7.72 12.08
C LYS A 93 -7.86 -7.28 10.69
N VAL A 94 -6.71 -6.62 10.63
CA VAL A 94 -6.09 -6.14 9.39
C VAL A 94 -4.58 -6.38 9.43
N THR A 95 -3.96 -6.43 8.26
CA THR A 95 -2.50 -6.51 8.14
C THR A 95 -1.85 -5.17 8.46
N ASP A 96 -0.61 -5.18 8.95
CA ASP A 96 0.20 -3.99 9.23
C ASP A 96 0.29 -3.03 8.04
N GLN A 97 0.38 -3.55 6.81
CA GLN A 97 0.40 -2.72 5.60
C GLN A 97 -0.88 -1.89 5.43
N ARG A 98 -2.04 -2.42 5.86
CA ARG A 98 -3.31 -1.70 5.83
C ARG A 98 -3.35 -0.62 6.91
N LEU A 99 -2.78 -0.86 8.09
CA LEU A 99 -2.62 0.16 9.13
C LEU A 99 -1.76 1.33 8.63
N ARG A 100 -0.61 1.04 8.02
CA ARG A 100 0.28 2.06 7.41
C ARG A 100 -0.40 2.87 6.32
N THR A 101 -1.20 2.19 5.49
CA THR A 101 -1.98 2.83 4.42
C THR A 101 -3.08 3.72 4.99
N ALA A 102 -3.80 3.26 6.01
CA ALA A 102 -4.85 4.03 6.68
C ALA A 102 -4.26 5.26 7.41
N ARG A 103 -3.14 5.11 8.12
CA ARG A 103 -2.40 6.23 8.72
C ARG A 103 -1.93 7.23 7.65
N ALA A 104 -1.40 6.77 6.51
CA ALA A 104 -1.03 7.67 5.42
C ALA A 104 -2.24 8.43 4.84
N ALA A 105 -3.43 7.80 4.80
CA ALA A 105 -4.66 8.49 4.45
C ALA A 105 -5.05 9.55 5.49
N LEU A 106 -4.93 9.25 6.79
CA LEU A 106 -5.17 10.21 7.87
C LEU A 106 -4.22 11.41 7.82
N VAL A 107 -2.97 11.19 7.41
CA VAL A 107 -2.01 12.28 7.18
C VAL A 107 -2.43 13.17 6.03
N ARG A 108 -2.89 12.59 4.91
CA ARG A 108 -3.42 13.36 3.76
C ARG A 108 -4.69 14.11 4.11
N GLU A 109 -5.49 13.57 5.02
CA GLU A 109 -6.72 14.18 5.53
C GLU A 109 -6.45 15.26 6.60
N GLY A 110 -5.20 15.42 7.06
CA GLY A 110 -4.81 16.40 8.07
C GLY A 110 -5.20 16.03 9.51
N VAL A 111 -5.62 14.79 9.77
CA VAL A 111 -6.02 14.32 11.09
C VAL A 111 -4.82 13.84 11.92
N VAL A 112 -3.81 13.31 11.24
CA VAL A 112 -2.56 12.83 11.84
C VAL A 112 -1.41 13.61 11.22
N ARG A 113 -0.40 13.96 12.01
CA ARG A 113 0.80 14.63 11.53
C ARG A 113 2.07 13.98 12.07
N ASP A 114 3.17 14.27 11.39
CA ASP A 114 4.51 14.01 11.91
C ASP A 114 4.76 14.97 13.08
N SER A 115 5.18 14.45 14.24
CA SER A 115 5.44 15.28 15.43
C SER A 115 6.74 16.09 15.35
N GLY A 116 7.56 15.85 14.33
CA GLY A 116 8.92 16.38 14.20
C GLY A 116 9.95 15.68 15.08
N ALA A 117 9.52 14.75 15.94
CA ALA A 117 10.40 13.94 16.77
C ALA A 117 10.74 12.60 16.09
N LEU A 118 11.95 12.13 16.36
CA LEU A 118 12.39 10.79 15.96
C LEU A 118 12.25 9.85 17.14
N ALA A 119 11.70 8.68 16.87
CA ALA A 119 11.66 7.55 17.79
C ALA A 119 12.55 6.42 17.26
N PHE A 120 12.72 5.38 18.07
CA PHE A 120 13.45 4.19 17.69
C PHE A 120 12.52 2.99 17.66
N THR A 121 12.62 2.18 16.62
CA THR A 121 11.92 0.90 16.54
C THR A 121 12.48 -0.07 17.57
N SER A 122 11.80 -1.20 17.73
CA SER A 122 12.24 -2.32 18.58
C SER A 122 13.65 -2.82 18.24
N LEU A 123 14.07 -2.64 16.99
CA LEU A 123 15.38 -3.05 16.46
C LEU A 123 16.42 -1.92 16.46
N GLY A 124 16.10 -0.76 17.06
CA GLY A 124 17.01 0.39 17.16
C GLY A 124 17.10 1.27 15.90
N ASN A 125 16.22 1.08 14.92
CA ASN A 125 16.19 1.93 13.73
C ASN A 125 15.42 3.22 14.01
N ARG A 126 15.88 4.35 13.46
CA ARG A 126 15.13 5.61 13.55
C ARG A 126 13.83 5.53 12.77
N CYS A 127 12.76 6.04 13.35
CA CYS A 127 11.43 6.07 12.74
C CYS A 127 10.67 7.35 13.11
N THR A 128 9.69 7.68 12.29
CA THR A 128 8.79 8.82 12.49
C THR A 128 7.83 8.53 13.62
N LEU A 129 7.63 9.53 14.47
CA LEU A 129 6.60 9.53 15.50
C LEU A 129 5.38 10.30 14.99
N TRP A 130 4.22 9.65 15.03
CA TRP A 130 2.96 10.23 14.57
C TRP A 130 2.16 10.74 15.76
N GLU A 131 1.43 11.83 15.57
CA GLU A 131 0.51 12.38 16.57
C GLU A 131 -0.79 12.85 15.91
N THR A 132 -1.83 13.02 16.71
CA THR A 132 -3.06 13.70 16.26
C THR A 132 -2.78 15.20 16.07
N SER A 133 -3.33 15.79 15.00
CA SER A 133 -3.06 17.19 14.65
C SER A 133 -3.77 18.20 15.54
#